data_AF-R7QEX4-F1
#
_entry.id   AF-R7QEX4-F1
#
_cell.length_a   1.000
_cell.length_b   1.000
_cell.length_c   1.000
_cell.angle_alpha   90.00
_cell.angle_beta   90.00
_cell.angle_gamma   90.00
#
_symmetry.space_group_name_H-M   'P 1'
#
loop_
_entity.id
_entity.type
_entity.pdbx_description
1 polymer ?
#
loop_
_entity_poly.entity_id
_entity_poly.type
_entity_poly.pdbx_seq_one_letter_code
_entity_poly.pdbx_strand_id
1 'polypeptide(L)'
;MAAARAAEDKAARRREAQRLVAHILAEEENVRDAWASVTNDELPDDEDREEDHEMEVALWRLREVLRVKRDREERAEWERKRSGEVVEPRKERGEGEGRAETNEAGEGQSTAKPAFLQKHYKTGPFFLETNEDGTYKEEIYNRDYNRGTEQDQVRRLGLPGPMQVRRGEFGKASRSKYTHLAAEDTAAGMARELRQDRELADVLRRNEHRKT
;
A
#
# COMPACT_ATOMS: atom_id res chain seq x y z
N MET A 1 -76.36 19.62 -8.85
CA MET A 1 -75.53 18.98 -7.80
C MET A 1 -74.14 18.55 -8.30
N ALA A 2 -74.02 17.77 -9.39
CA ALA A 2 -72.72 17.27 -9.87
C ALA A 2 -71.77 18.34 -10.45
N ALA A 3 -72.29 19.33 -11.18
CA ALA A 3 -71.47 20.41 -11.76
C ALA A 3 -70.87 21.36 -10.70
N ALA A 4 -71.57 21.57 -9.58
CA ALA A 4 -71.08 22.39 -8.47
C ALA A 4 -69.90 21.71 -7.74
N ARG A 5 -70.00 20.40 -7.49
CA ARG A 5 -68.90 19.60 -6.91
C ARG A 5 -67.66 19.56 -7.82
N ALA A 6 -67.84 19.41 -9.13
CA ALA A 6 -66.72 19.45 -10.08
C ALA A 6 -66.02 20.82 -10.14
N ALA A 7 -66.77 21.92 -9.93
CA ALA A 7 -66.19 23.26 -9.84
C ALA A 7 -65.42 23.48 -8.53
N GLU A 8 -65.94 22.96 -7.41
CA GLU A 8 -65.26 22.95 -6.11
C GLU A 8 -63.97 22.12 -6.15
N ASP A 9 -63.98 20.93 -6.75
CA ASP A 9 -62.79 20.08 -6.91
C ASP A 9 -61.73 20.74 -7.80
N LYS A 10 -62.14 21.49 -8.83
CA LYS A 10 -61.22 22.25 -9.68
C LYS A 10 -60.63 23.45 -8.94
N ALA A 11 -61.41 24.10 -8.08
CA ALA A 11 -60.92 25.19 -7.23
C ALA A 11 -59.97 24.67 -6.14
N ALA A 12 -60.25 23.51 -5.54
CA ALA A 12 -59.37 22.84 -4.58
C ALA A 12 -58.03 22.47 -5.22
N ARG A 13 -58.05 21.83 -6.39
CA ARG A 13 -56.84 21.50 -7.17
C ARG A 13 -56.02 22.74 -7.53
N ARG A 14 -56.66 23.87 -7.84
CA ARG A 14 -55.96 25.14 -8.11
C ARG A 14 -55.29 25.71 -6.86
N ARG A 15 -55.94 25.63 -5.70
CA ARG A 15 -55.36 26.07 -4.42
C ARG A 15 -54.19 25.18 -3.99
N GLU A 16 -54.30 23.88 -4.18
CA GLU A 16 -53.21 22.93 -3.94
C GLU A 16 -52.03 23.21 -4.87
N ALA A 17 -52.27 23.40 -6.16
CA ALA A 17 -51.22 23.77 -7.12
C ALA A 17 -50.53 25.09 -6.75
N GLN A 18 -51.29 26.11 -6.33
CA GLN A 18 -50.72 27.39 -5.87
C GLN A 18 -49.87 27.23 -4.61
N ARG A 19 -50.28 26.38 -3.66
CA ARG A 19 -49.49 26.09 -2.45
C ARG A 19 -48.19 25.36 -2.78
N LEU A 20 -48.23 24.40 -3.70
CA LEU A 20 -47.03 23.69 -4.15
C LEU A 20 -46.05 24.63 -4.86
N VAL A 21 -46.55 25.51 -5.73
CA VAL A 21 -45.72 26.51 -6.41
C VAL A 21 -45.11 27.49 -5.41
N ALA A 22 -45.88 27.96 -4.43
CA ALA A 22 -45.36 28.86 -3.39
C ALA A 22 -44.30 28.18 -2.51
N HIS A 23 -44.48 26.90 -2.19
CA HIS A 23 -43.48 26.11 -1.47
C HIS A 23 -42.19 25.97 -2.27
N ILE A 24 -42.28 25.64 -3.56
CA ILE A 24 -41.11 25.51 -4.45
C ILE A 24 -40.37 26.84 -4.54
N LEU A 25 -41.09 27.97 -4.69
CA LEU A 25 -40.44 29.29 -4.76
C LEU A 25 -39.69 29.64 -3.46
N ALA A 26 -40.28 29.35 -2.30
CA ALA A 26 -39.64 29.60 -1.01
C ALA A 26 -38.42 28.69 -0.79
N GLU A 27 -38.49 27.45 -1.27
CA GLU A 27 -37.37 26.51 -1.22
C GLU A 27 -36.22 26.95 -2.15
N GLU A 28 -36.53 27.43 -3.35
CA GLU A 28 -35.55 28.01 -4.28
C GLU A 28 -34.90 29.28 -3.71
N GLU A 29 -35.67 30.16 -3.05
CA GLU A 29 -35.16 31.37 -2.41
C GLU A 29 -34.24 31.04 -1.23
N ASN A 30 -34.65 30.11 -0.36
CA ASN A 30 -33.82 29.64 0.75
C ASN A 30 -32.51 28.98 0.29
N VAL A 31 -32.54 28.19 -0.79
CA VAL A 31 -31.34 27.58 -1.36
C VAL A 31 -30.42 28.66 -1.94
N ARG A 32 -30.98 29.67 -2.60
CA ARG A 32 -30.21 30.80 -3.14
C ARG A 32 -29.54 31.61 -2.04
N ASP A 33 -30.26 31.92 -0.97
CA ASP A 33 -29.73 32.67 0.18
C ASP A 33 -28.67 31.87 0.93
N ALA A 34 -28.90 30.56 1.13
CA ALA A 34 -27.90 29.66 1.70
C ALA A 34 -26.64 29.60 0.84
N TRP A 35 -26.77 29.49 -0.49
CA TRP A 35 -25.63 29.47 -1.40
C TRP A 35 -24.86 30.80 -1.39
N ALA A 36 -25.56 31.94 -1.38
CA ALA A 36 -24.96 33.26 -1.27
C ALA A 36 -24.21 33.48 0.06
N SER A 37 -24.71 32.92 1.16
CA SER A 37 -24.05 33.01 2.47
C SER A 37 -22.78 32.15 2.58
N VAL A 38 -22.73 31.00 1.91
CA VAL A 38 -21.57 30.09 1.93
C VAL A 38 -20.45 30.59 1.02
N THR A 39 -20.77 31.34 -0.03
CA THR A 39 -19.78 31.79 -1.03
C THR A 39 -18.85 32.91 -0.57
N ASN A 40 -19.06 33.58 0.57
CA ASN A 40 -18.21 34.73 0.93
C ASN A 40 -17.24 34.47 2.09
N ASP A 41 -17.58 33.58 3.03
CA ASP A 41 -16.78 33.40 4.25
C ASP A 41 -15.78 32.22 4.18
N GLU A 42 -15.91 31.30 3.21
CA GLU A 42 -15.03 30.13 3.05
C GLU A 42 -13.95 30.29 1.97
N LEU A 43 -14.04 31.33 1.13
CA LEU A 43 -13.04 31.60 0.10
C LEU A 43 -11.88 32.39 0.71
N PRO A 44 -10.62 31.99 0.45
CA PRO A 44 -9.48 32.79 0.85
C PRO A 44 -9.56 34.15 0.16
N ASP A 45 -9.33 35.20 0.95
CA ASP A 45 -9.23 36.58 0.51
C ASP A 45 -8.23 36.71 -0.65
N ASP A 46 -8.74 37.04 -1.84
CA ASP A 46 -8.00 37.20 -3.09
C ASP A 46 -7.86 38.67 -3.50
N GLU A 47 -8.20 39.61 -2.60
CA GLU A 47 -8.05 41.04 -2.83
C GLU A 47 -6.59 41.48 -2.66
N ASP A 48 -5.98 41.97 -3.74
CA ASP A 48 -4.67 42.62 -3.70
C ASP A 48 -4.79 43.99 -3.02
N ARG A 49 -4.35 44.10 -1.76
CA ARG A 49 -4.35 45.36 -1.00
C ARG A 49 -3.04 46.12 -1.22
N GLU A 50 -3.13 47.43 -1.49
CA GLU A 50 -1.93 48.27 -1.69
C GLU A 50 -0.99 48.28 -0.46
N GLU A 51 -1.53 48.09 0.74
CA GLU A 51 -0.77 48.04 2.00
C GLU A 51 0.13 46.78 2.10
N ASP A 52 -0.29 45.68 1.46
CA ASP A 52 0.40 44.39 1.47
C ASP A 52 1.30 44.18 0.24
N HIS A 53 1.20 45.06 -0.77
CA HIS A 53 1.90 44.94 -2.05
C HIS A 53 3.42 44.74 -1.91
N GLU A 54 4.08 45.43 -0.98
CA GLU A 54 5.52 45.24 -0.75
C GLU A 54 5.84 43.83 -0.21
N MET A 55 5.00 43.31 0.68
CA MET A 55 5.13 41.97 1.25
C MET A 55 4.83 40.89 0.21
N GLU A 56 3.80 41.08 -0.60
CA GLU A 56 3.44 40.18 -1.70
C GLU A 56 4.54 40.08 -2.76
N VAL A 57 5.11 41.23 -3.14
CA VAL A 57 6.25 41.28 -4.07
C VAL A 57 7.46 40.56 -3.47
N ALA A 58 7.72 40.72 -2.17
CA ALA A 58 8.79 39.98 -1.48
C ALA A 58 8.53 38.46 -1.47
N LEU A 59 7.30 38.03 -1.15
CA LEU A 59 6.90 36.61 -1.18
C LEU A 59 6.95 36.02 -2.59
N TRP A 60 6.55 36.79 -3.60
CA TRP A 60 6.70 36.41 -5.00
C TRP A 60 8.18 36.22 -5.37
N ARG A 61 9.06 37.16 -5.00
CA ARG A 61 10.50 37.03 -5.21
C ARG A 61 11.06 35.80 -4.51
N LEU A 62 10.65 35.51 -3.28
CA LEU A 62 11.08 34.31 -2.56
C LEU A 62 10.64 33.02 -3.27
N ARG A 63 9.38 32.94 -3.71
CA ARG A 63 8.87 31.80 -4.50
C ARG A 63 9.66 31.62 -5.80
N GLU A 64 9.98 32.71 -6.48
CA GLU A 64 10.75 32.68 -7.73
C GLU A 64 12.20 32.23 -7.49
N VAL A 65 12.86 32.75 -6.46
CA VAL A 65 14.20 32.29 -6.06
C VAL A 65 14.20 30.81 -5.69
N LEU A 66 13.17 30.32 -4.98
CA LEU A 66 13.04 28.89 -4.63
C LEU A 66 12.83 28.00 -5.87
N ARG A 67 12.11 28.47 -6.90
CA ARG A 67 11.99 27.77 -8.19
C ARG A 67 13.34 27.66 -8.88
N VAL A 68 14.05 28.77 -9.03
CA VAL A 68 15.38 28.79 -9.65
C VAL A 68 16.37 27.91 -8.87
N LYS A 69 16.29 27.92 -7.54
CA LYS A 69 17.10 27.04 -6.68
C LYS A 69 16.82 25.57 -6.96
N ARG A 70 15.54 25.15 -6.98
CA ARG A 70 15.15 23.77 -7.30
C ARG A 70 15.66 23.31 -8.66
N ASP A 71 15.50 24.13 -9.70
CA ASP A 71 15.96 23.81 -11.06
C ASP A 71 17.49 23.71 -11.16
N ARG A 72 18.21 24.42 -10.29
CA ARG A 72 19.67 24.35 -10.20
C ARG A 72 20.13 23.11 -9.42
N GLU A 73 19.45 22.79 -8.32
CA GLU A 73 19.72 21.60 -7.51
C GLU A 73 19.44 20.32 -8.31
N GLU A 74 18.31 20.24 -9.02
CA GLU A 74 17.98 19.09 -9.87
C GLU A 74 19.03 18.87 -10.97
N ARG A 75 19.49 19.95 -11.61
CA ARG A 75 20.61 19.87 -12.59
C ARG A 75 21.91 19.40 -11.96
N ALA A 76 22.27 19.94 -10.80
CA ALA A 76 23.49 19.55 -10.10
C ALA A 76 23.44 18.10 -9.61
N GLU A 77 22.29 17.62 -9.14
CA GLU A 77 22.08 16.21 -8.77
C GLU A 77 22.15 15.29 -9.98
N TRP A 78 21.56 15.69 -11.10
CA TRP A 78 21.63 14.92 -12.34
C TRP A 78 23.08 14.83 -12.84
N GLU A 79 23.84 15.93 -12.79
CA GLU A 79 25.26 15.94 -13.10
C GLU A 79 26.07 15.06 -12.13
N ARG A 80 25.81 15.11 -10.82
CA ARG A 80 26.47 14.26 -9.80
C ARG A 80 26.18 12.77 -10.01
N LYS A 81 24.94 12.42 -10.34
CA LYS A 81 24.54 11.04 -10.68
C LYS A 81 25.21 10.58 -11.98
N ARG A 82 25.34 11.49 -12.96
CA ARG A 82 25.96 11.21 -14.27
C ARG A 82 27.49 11.14 -14.24
N SER A 83 28.14 11.97 -13.43
CA SER A 83 29.61 12.01 -13.28
C SER A 83 30.16 10.77 -12.57
N GLY A 84 29.30 9.92 -12.01
CA GLY A 84 29.70 8.65 -11.40
C GLY A 84 30.45 8.82 -10.08
N GLU A 85 30.54 10.03 -9.53
CA GLU A 85 31.29 10.33 -8.29
C GLU A 85 30.82 9.50 -7.08
N VAL A 86 29.57 9.00 -7.11
CA VAL A 86 29.01 8.07 -6.11
C VAL A 86 29.23 6.59 -6.47
N VAL A 87 29.44 6.27 -7.75
CA VAL A 87 29.56 4.90 -8.29
C VAL A 87 31.03 4.44 -8.35
N GLU A 88 31.95 5.34 -8.69
CA GLU A 88 33.40 5.11 -8.76
C GLU A 88 33.98 4.58 -7.43
N PRO A 89 33.74 5.20 -6.24
CA PRO A 89 34.30 4.70 -4.99
C PRO A 89 33.76 3.33 -4.57
N ARG A 90 32.56 2.94 -5.05
CA ARG A 90 31.96 1.62 -4.79
C ARG A 90 32.54 0.52 -5.70
N LYS A 91 33.10 0.87 -6.85
CA LYS A 91 33.82 -0.07 -7.72
C LYS A 91 35.25 -0.30 -7.23
N GLU A 92 35.89 0.72 -6.67
CA GLU A 92 37.25 0.62 -6.11
C GLU A 92 37.29 -0.10 -4.75
N ARG A 93 36.24 0.03 -3.94
CA ARG A 93 36.04 -0.72 -2.68
C ARG A 93 35.44 -2.09 -2.99
N GLY A 94 36.31 -3.10 -3.12
CA GLY A 94 36.04 -4.37 -3.79
C GLY A 94 34.90 -5.25 -3.27
N GLU A 95 34.57 -6.24 -4.10
CA GLU A 95 33.49 -7.23 -3.96
C GLU A 95 33.51 -8.07 -2.66
N GLY A 96 34.61 -8.04 -1.90
CA GLY A 96 34.80 -8.78 -0.65
C GLY A 96 34.25 -8.09 0.61
N GLU A 97 34.27 -6.75 0.68
CA GLU A 97 33.85 -5.99 1.87
C GLU A 97 32.36 -5.60 1.82
N GLY A 98 31.81 -5.38 0.62
CA GLY A 98 30.39 -5.05 0.45
C GLY A 98 29.43 -6.16 0.90
N ARG A 99 29.89 -7.41 0.95
CA ARG A 99 29.10 -8.55 1.45
C ARG A 99 29.00 -8.61 2.97
N ALA A 100 29.95 -8.01 3.69
CA ALA A 100 29.90 -7.89 5.15
C ALA A 100 28.99 -6.72 5.56
N GLU A 101 29.14 -5.56 4.93
CA GLU A 101 28.31 -4.37 5.19
C GLU A 101 26.82 -4.61 4.83
N THR A 102 26.52 -5.42 3.82
CA THR A 102 25.11 -5.79 3.48
C THR A 102 24.45 -6.70 4.52
N ASN A 103 25.21 -7.47 5.30
CA ASN A 103 24.67 -8.27 6.39
C ASN A 103 24.44 -7.42 7.65
N GLU A 104 25.22 -6.36 7.85
CA GLU A 104 25.10 -5.44 8.99
C GLU A 104 23.97 -4.42 8.83
N ALA A 105 23.61 -4.04 7.60
CA ALA A 105 22.46 -3.17 7.31
C ALA A 105 21.08 -3.84 7.58
N GLY A 106 21.07 -5.08 8.07
CA GLY A 106 19.89 -5.94 8.19
C GLY A 106 19.23 -5.99 9.59
N GLU A 107 19.58 -5.12 10.53
CA GLU A 107 18.83 -4.95 11.79
C GLU A 107 17.55 -4.11 11.63
N GLY A 108 17.04 -4.00 10.40
CA GLY A 108 15.73 -3.44 10.13
C GLY A 108 14.64 -4.27 10.81
N GLN A 109 13.81 -3.60 11.61
CA GLN A 109 12.59 -4.07 12.31
C GLN A 109 12.38 -5.59 12.30
N SER A 110 12.51 -6.22 13.46
CA SER A 110 12.25 -7.65 13.67
C SER A 110 10.91 -8.07 13.05
N THR A 111 10.94 -8.60 11.84
CA THR A 111 9.73 -9.05 11.14
C THR A 111 9.17 -10.27 11.88
N ALA A 112 7.86 -10.29 12.12
CA ALA A 112 7.23 -11.41 12.79
C ALA A 112 7.36 -12.67 11.94
N LYS A 113 7.59 -13.81 12.59
CA LYS A 113 7.59 -15.11 11.90
C LYS A 113 6.16 -15.41 11.43
N PRO A 114 5.92 -15.66 10.13
CA PRO A 114 4.59 -15.93 9.62
C PRO A 114 4.02 -17.25 10.17
N ALA A 115 2.71 -17.29 10.32
CA ALA A 115 2.00 -18.49 10.76
C ALA A 115 2.02 -19.60 9.68
N PHE A 116 1.82 -20.85 10.10
CA PHE A 116 1.78 -22.00 9.20
C PHE A 116 0.66 -21.87 8.16
N LEU A 117 1.00 -22.01 6.88
CA LEU A 117 0.11 -21.82 5.72
C LEU A 117 -0.49 -20.41 5.56
N GLN A 118 0.12 -19.39 6.19
CA GLN A 118 -0.23 -18.00 5.95
C GLN A 118 0.07 -17.58 4.50
N LYS A 119 -0.79 -16.74 3.92
CA LYS A 119 -0.56 -16.18 2.59
C LYS A 119 0.50 -15.09 2.65
N HIS A 120 1.49 -15.15 1.77
CA HIS A 120 2.50 -14.11 1.63
C HIS A 120 1.92 -12.90 0.86
N TYR A 121 2.03 -11.71 1.43
CA TYR A 121 1.69 -10.46 0.78
C TYR A 121 2.98 -9.78 0.32
N LYS A 122 3.03 -9.40 -0.96
CA LYS A 122 4.13 -8.62 -1.52
C LYS A 122 3.67 -7.16 -1.59
N THR A 123 4.47 -6.25 -1.07
CA THR A 123 4.35 -4.83 -1.38
C THR A 123 4.62 -4.70 -2.88
N GLY A 124 3.63 -4.25 -3.65
CA GLY A 124 3.71 -4.19 -5.11
C GLY A 124 4.81 -3.24 -5.61
N PRO A 125 5.03 -3.11 -6.94
CA PRO A 125 6.11 -2.27 -7.46
C PRO A 125 5.78 -0.77 -7.51
N PHE A 126 4.55 -0.37 -7.21
CA PHE A 126 4.07 1.00 -7.39
C PHE A 126 4.12 1.78 -6.07
N PHE A 127 4.36 3.09 -6.14
CA PHE A 127 4.35 4.03 -5.00
C PHE A 127 5.36 3.72 -3.88
N LEU A 128 6.41 2.95 -4.19
CA LEU A 128 7.49 2.65 -3.26
C LEU A 128 8.64 3.65 -3.38
N GLU A 129 8.34 4.93 -3.16
CA GLU A 129 9.41 5.93 -3.04
C GLU A 129 10.15 5.71 -1.71
N THR A 130 11.48 5.61 -1.78
CA THR A 130 12.34 5.43 -0.61
C THR A 130 12.94 6.77 -0.20
N ASN A 131 12.99 7.03 1.10
CA ASN A 131 13.71 8.14 1.70
C ASN A 131 15.23 7.88 1.66
N GLU A 132 16.02 8.90 1.99
CA GLU A 132 17.48 8.78 2.09
C GLU A 132 17.91 7.71 3.13
N ASP A 133 17.10 7.50 4.17
CA ASP A 133 17.32 6.53 5.24
C ASP A 133 17.00 5.07 4.86
N GLY A 134 16.61 4.81 3.60
CA GLY A 134 16.26 3.45 3.14
C GLY A 134 14.86 2.96 3.54
N THR A 135 14.09 3.77 4.27
CA THR A 135 12.67 3.53 4.58
C THR A 135 11.77 4.05 3.47
N TYR A 136 10.56 3.49 3.34
CA TYR A 136 9.58 4.05 2.41
C TYR A 136 9.07 5.41 2.90
N LYS A 137 8.83 6.32 1.96
CA LYS A 137 8.30 7.67 2.17
C LYS A 137 6.96 7.65 2.90
N GLU A 138 6.09 6.74 2.52
CA GLU A 138 4.83 6.51 3.24
C GLU A 138 5.01 5.46 4.33
N GLU A 139 4.59 5.80 5.55
CA GLU A 139 4.67 4.92 6.72
C GLU A 139 3.88 3.61 6.55
N ILE A 140 2.87 3.60 5.67
CA ILE A 140 2.03 2.43 5.40
C ILE A 140 2.86 1.27 4.84
N TYR A 141 3.88 1.57 4.03
CA TYR A 141 4.74 0.59 3.40
C TYR A 141 5.83 0.03 4.32
N ASN A 142 6.11 0.72 5.43
CA ASN A 142 7.07 0.27 6.45
C ASN A 142 6.44 -0.69 7.48
N ARG A 143 5.19 -1.11 7.29
CA ARG A 143 4.49 -2.01 8.22
C ARG A 143 4.96 -3.45 8.05
N ASP A 144 4.86 -4.23 9.13
CA ASP A 144 5.12 -5.67 9.08
C ASP A 144 3.98 -6.42 8.37
N TYR A 145 4.22 -6.80 7.11
CA TYR A 145 3.30 -7.59 6.29
C TYR A 145 3.29 -9.09 6.61
N ASN A 146 4.22 -9.57 7.44
CA ASN A 146 4.24 -10.96 7.88
C ASN A 146 3.27 -11.21 9.03
N ARG A 147 2.66 -10.18 9.60
CA ARG A 147 1.64 -10.32 10.63
C ARG A 147 0.43 -11.12 10.11
N GLY A 148 0.07 -12.18 10.83
CA GLY A 148 -1.08 -13.01 10.51
C GLY A 148 -2.39 -12.22 10.51
N THR A 149 -3.17 -12.36 9.44
CA THR A 149 -4.57 -11.88 9.39
C THR A 149 -5.41 -12.68 10.39
N GLU A 150 -6.59 -12.19 10.79
CA GLU A 150 -7.49 -12.87 11.75
C GLU A 150 -7.74 -14.35 11.41
N GLN A 151 -7.91 -14.68 10.13
CA GLN A 151 -8.13 -16.05 9.65
C GLN A 151 -6.86 -16.92 9.65
N ASP A 152 -5.68 -16.32 9.76
CA ASP A 152 -4.40 -17.01 9.86
C ASP A 152 -3.97 -17.21 11.33
N GLN A 153 -4.66 -16.60 12.30
CA GLN A 153 -4.41 -16.79 13.74
C GLN A 153 -4.88 -18.16 14.26
N VAL A 154 -5.60 -18.93 13.45
CA VAL A 154 -6.03 -20.29 13.79
C VAL A 154 -4.85 -21.26 13.70
N ARG A 155 -4.71 -22.14 14.69
CA ARG A 155 -3.67 -23.19 14.70
C ARG A 155 -3.96 -24.27 13.65
N ARG A 156 -3.52 -24.04 12.41
CA ARG A 156 -3.72 -24.95 11.26
C ARG A 156 -3.11 -26.34 11.40
N LEU A 157 -2.04 -26.47 12.17
CA LEU A 157 -1.39 -27.75 12.43
C LEU A 157 -2.28 -28.76 13.18
N GLY A 158 -3.25 -28.29 13.98
CA GLY A 158 -4.16 -29.15 14.73
C GLY A 158 -5.38 -29.63 13.96
N LEU A 159 -5.57 -29.13 12.72
CA LEU A 159 -6.71 -29.50 11.89
C LEU A 159 -6.48 -30.83 11.16
N PRO A 160 -7.54 -31.59 10.82
CA PRO A 160 -7.43 -32.78 9.97
C PRO A 160 -6.79 -32.42 8.62
N GLY A 161 -5.96 -33.32 8.07
CA GLY A 161 -5.19 -33.09 6.83
C GLY A 161 -5.96 -32.41 5.68
N PRO A 162 -7.20 -32.81 5.35
CA PRO A 162 -7.99 -32.17 4.29
C PRO A 162 -8.35 -30.70 4.55
N MET A 163 -8.37 -30.28 5.82
CA MET A 163 -8.65 -28.91 6.28
C MET A 163 -7.37 -28.09 6.50
N GLN A 164 -6.19 -28.70 6.47
CA GLN A 164 -4.88 -28.01 6.53
C GLN A 164 -4.57 -27.32 5.21
N VAL A 165 -5.40 -26.34 4.87
CA VAL A 165 -5.35 -25.63 3.59
C VAL A 165 -5.07 -24.15 3.86
N ARG A 166 -4.50 -23.47 2.86
CA ARG A 166 -4.39 -22.00 2.83
C ARG A 166 -5.76 -21.33 2.87
N ARG A 167 -5.74 -20.04 3.23
CA ARG A 167 -6.93 -19.21 3.44
C ARG A 167 -7.73 -19.06 2.15
N GLY A 168 -8.93 -19.63 2.13
CA GLY A 168 -9.89 -19.48 1.02
C GLY A 168 -9.78 -20.57 -0.05
N GLU A 169 -8.94 -21.59 0.16
CA GLU A 169 -8.80 -22.74 -0.75
C GLU A 169 -9.58 -23.97 -0.31
N PHE A 170 -10.18 -23.95 0.89
CA PHE A 170 -11.07 -25.01 1.34
C PHE A 170 -12.32 -25.07 0.43
N GLY A 171 -12.60 -26.24 -0.14
CA GLY A 171 -13.74 -26.46 -1.04
C GLY A 171 -13.55 -25.97 -2.49
N LYS A 172 -12.39 -25.41 -2.86
CA LYS A 172 -12.11 -25.01 -4.24
C LYS A 172 -11.66 -26.19 -5.10
N ALA A 173 -12.27 -26.36 -6.27
CA ALA A 173 -11.86 -27.37 -7.26
C ALA A 173 -10.47 -27.08 -7.85
N SER A 174 -10.09 -25.80 -7.99
CA SER A 174 -8.77 -25.37 -8.49
C SER A 174 -7.65 -25.42 -7.45
N ARG A 175 -7.87 -26.06 -6.29
CA ARG A 175 -6.88 -26.16 -5.23
C ARG A 175 -5.71 -27.04 -5.66
N SER A 176 -4.49 -26.53 -5.48
CA SER A 176 -3.26 -27.30 -5.66
C SER A 176 -3.19 -28.48 -4.68
N LYS A 177 -2.63 -29.61 -5.14
CA LYS A 177 -2.40 -30.78 -4.28
C LYS A 177 -1.26 -30.56 -3.29
N TYR A 178 -0.31 -29.71 -3.66
CA TYR A 178 0.87 -29.37 -2.87
C TYR A 178 0.56 -28.34 -1.77
N THR A 179 1.04 -28.59 -0.56
CA THR A 179 0.73 -27.75 0.62
C THR A 179 1.94 -26.92 1.09
N HIS A 180 2.99 -27.59 1.57
CA HIS A 180 4.22 -26.99 2.06
C HIS A 180 5.42 -27.89 1.77
N LEU A 181 6.61 -27.29 1.65
CA LEU A 181 7.83 -28.02 1.26
C LEU A 181 8.08 -29.26 2.12
N ALA A 182 7.94 -29.16 3.44
CA ALA A 182 8.17 -30.29 4.33
C ALA A 182 7.24 -31.50 4.14
N ALA A 183 6.08 -31.35 3.50
CA ALA A 183 5.21 -32.48 3.15
C ALA A 183 5.64 -33.17 1.86
N GLU A 184 6.25 -32.41 0.93
CA GLU A 184 6.68 -32.90 -0.38
C GLU A 184 8.16 -33.31 -0.39
N ASP A 185 8.93 -32.82 0.59
CA ASP A 185 10.35 -33.08 0.74
C ASP A 185 10.58 -34.51 1.25
N THR A 186 10.90 -35.39 0.31
CA THR A 186 11.22 -36.79 0.56
C THR A 186 12.67 -37.00 1.05
N ALA A 187 13.51 -35.94 1.08
CA ALA A 187 14.90 -36.07 1.51
C ALA A 187 15.01 -36.52 2.97
N ALA A 188 14.11 -36.06 3.83
CA ALA A 188 14.06 -36.49 5.23
C ALA A 188 13.68 -37.97 5.39
N GLY A 189 12.77 -38.46 4.53
CA GLY A 189 12.39 -39.87 4.47
C GLY A 189 13.54 -40.75 3.98
N MET A 190 14.14 -40.39 2.84
CA MET A 190 15.31 -41.10 2.31
C MET A 190 16.49 -41.09 3.29
N ALA A 191 16.80 -39.96 3.93
CA ALA A 191 17.86 -39.88 4.93
C ALA A 191 17.56 -40.73 6.18
N ARG A 192 16.29 -41.03 6.48
CA ARG A 192 15.90 -41.91 7.58
C ARG A 192 16.03 -43.38 7.18
N GLU A 193 15.65 -43.73 5.95
CA GLU A 193 15.82 -45.06 5.37
C GLU A 193 17.31 -45.41 5.23
N LEU A 194 18.13 -44.51 4.69
CA LEU A 194 19.60 -44.64 4.63
C LEU A 194 20.26 -44.83 6.00
N ARG A 195 19.68 -44.26 7.07
CA ARG A 195 20.17 -44.46 8.44
C ARG A 195 19.76 -45.80 9.04
N GLN A 196 18.68 -46.40 8.54
CA GLN A 196 18.18 -47.71 8.97
C GLN A 196 18.81 -48.85 8.17
N ASP A 197 19.12 -48.61 6.89
CA ASP A 197 19.73 -49.57 5.98
C ASP A 197 21.26 -49.63 6.16
N ARG A 198 21.68 -50.49 7.09
CA ARG A 198 23.09 -50.73 7.42
C ARG A 198 23.94 -51.10 6.19
N GLU A 199 23.38 -51.89 5.27
CA GLU A 199 24.09 -52.38 4.08
C GLU A 199 24.42 -51.25 3.09
N LEU A 200 23.46 -50.36 2.83
CA LEU A 200 23.63 -49.20 1.94
C LEU A 200 24.58 -48.17 2.55
N ALA A 201 24.50 -47.95 3.87
CA ALA A 201 25.43 -47.09 4.61
C ALA A 201 26.88 -47.63 4.59
N ASP A 202 27.07 -48.95 4.61
CA ASP A 202 28.40 -49.59 4.50
C ASP A 202 28.96 -49.56 3.06
N VAL A 203 28.09 -49.59 2.04
CA VAL A 203 28.50 -49.45 0.63
C VAL A 203 28.89 -48.00 0.31
N LEU A 204 28.13 -47.02 0.78
CA LEU A 204 28.45 -45.59 0.58
C LEU A 204 29.75 -45.20 1.29
N ARG A 205 29.94 -45.63 2.55
CA ARG A 205 31.21 -45.44 3.27
C ARG A 205 32.39 -46.07 2.52
N ARG A 206 32.25 -47.28 1.99
CA ARG A 206 33.31 -47.91 1.17
C ARG A 206 33.61 -47.15 -0.12
N ASN A 207 32.61 -46.54 -0.76
CA ASN A 207 32.80 -45.77 -1.98
C ASN A 207 33.46 -44.40 -1.74
N GLU A 208 33.21 -43.75 -0.60
CA GLU A 208 33.89 -42.51 -0.23
C GLU A 208 35.40 -42.70 -0.03
N HIS A 209 35.81 -43.84 0.56
CA HIS A 209 37.23 -44.21 0.73
C HIS A 209 37.93 -44.61 -0.58
N ARG A 210 37.16 -44.76 -1.66
CA ARG A 210 37.66 -45.12 -2.99
C ARG A 210 37.86 -43.90 -3.90
N LYS A 211 37.38 -42.73 -3.48
CA LYS A 211 37.35 -41.49 -4.26
C LYS A 211 38.49 -40.52 -3.91
N THR A 212 39.36 -40.91 -2.98
CA THR A 212 40.70 -40.34 -2.75
C THR A 212 41.73 -41.11 -3.56
#